data_AF-A0A4S4KJN2-F1
#
_entry.id   AF-A0A4S4KJN2-F1
#
_cell.length_a   1.000
_cell.length_b   1.000
_cell.length_c   1.000
_cell.angle_alpha   90.00
_cell.angle_beta   90.00
_cell.angle_gamma   90.00
#
_symmetry.space_group_name_H-M   'P 1'
#
loop_
_entity.id
_entity.type
_entity.pdbx_description
1 polymer ?
#
loop_
_entity_poly.entity_id
_entity_poly.type
_entity_poly.pdbx_seq_one_letter_code
_entity_poly.pdbx_strand_id
1 'polypeptide(L)'
;MSFNGSSSRLLTGGLDQMVKVYDVSTYKVVHTMRYPAPVLCLAVSPDETHIAAGMSDGTLSVRRRQAKASESSAHDLFSAAALRTGAFESLLGNLPSIGKGHVKSKQKSKPVGDANELRVENKRKKRLKEYDRLLKGFKYSAALDSVLLKQVPPTTTFSLIQELIHRDGLRTALAGRDDVLLEPILRLLLKHVSDPRFGGMVCDVAGVVIEMYTPVLGQSPLIDTLFLRLRKKVAAELRFQQELIKARAALNMILASAALTSVPLP
;
A
#
# COMPACT_ATOMS: atom_id res chain seq x y z
N MET A 1 -30.88 15.90 1.88
CA MET A 1 -29.59 16.49 1.45
C MET A 1 -28.93 17.09 2.68
N SER A 2 -27.61 17.05 2.80
CA SER A 2 -26.90 17.54 3.99
C SER A 2 -25.55 18.16 3.63
N PHE A 3 -25.18 19.26 4.28
CA PHE A 3 -23.84 19.84 4.18
C PHE A 3 -22.86 19.16 5.15
N ASN A 4 -21.57 19.21 4.84
CA ASN A 4 -20.52 18.88 5.80
C ASN A 4 -20.31 20.03 6.80
N GLY A 5 -19.61 19.74 7.92
CA GLY A 5 -19.35 20.73 8.96
C GLY A 5 -18.61 21.97 8.43
N SER A 6 -17.74 21.79 7.45
CA SER A 6 -17.00 22.90 6.82
C SER A 6 -17.75 23.60 5.67
N SER A 7 -18.98 23.20 5.33
CA SER A 7 -19.79 23.66 4.18
C SER A 7 -19.10 23.62 2.79
N SER A 8 -17.97 22.91 2.66
CA SER A 8 -17.26 22.73 1.39
C SER A 8 -17.88 21.65 0.51
N ARG A 9 -18.63 20.71 1.10
CA ARG A 9 -19.17 19.54 0.41
C ARG A 9 -20.67 19.38 0.68
N LEU A 10 -21.40 19.09 -0.38
CA LEU A 10 -22.83 18.82 -0.34
C LEU A 10 -23.07 17.32 -0.60
N LEU A 11 -23.83 16.67 0.29
CA LEU A 11 -24.25 15.29 0.12
C LEU A 11 -25.72 15.24 -0.30
N THR A 12 -25.98 14.55 -1.40
CA THR A 12 -27.34 14.27 -1.86
C THR A 12 -27.56 12.78 -1.94
N GLY A 13 -28.70 12.32 -1.42
CA GLY A 13 -29.15 10.94 -1.51
C GLY A 13 -30.33 10.87 -2.46
N GLY A 14 -30.34 9.87 -3.32
CA GLY A 14 -31.41 9.64 -4.28
C GLY A 14 -32.13 8.32 -4.03
N LEU A 15 -33.31 8.20 -4.65
CA LEU A 15 -34.04 6.94 -4.72
C LEU A 15 -33.26 5.87 -5.52
N ASP A 16 -32.32 6.30 -6.35
CA ASP A 16 -31.39 5.46 -7.12
C ASP A 16 -30.36 4.69 -6.26
N GLN A 17 -30.55 4.64 -4.93
CA GLN A 17 -29.64 4.00 -3.96
C GLN A 17 -28.23 4.59 -3.94
N MET A 18 -28.08 5.79 -4.47
CA MET A 18 -26.81 6.49 -4.62
C MET A 18 -26.79 7.71 -3.71
N VAL A 19 -25.66 7.90 -3.03
CA VAL A 19 -25.33 9.15 -2.35
C VAL A 19 -24.17 9.80 -3.08
N LYS A 20 -24.41 10.96 -3.67
CA LYS A 20 -23.41 11.74 -4.40
C LYS A 20 -22.89 12.87 -3.51
N VAL A 21 -21.58 13.01 -3.50
CA VAL A 21 -20.86 14.09 -2.80
C VAL A 21 -20.40 15.08 -3.85
N TYR A 22 -20.92 16.29 -3.75
CA TYR A 22 -20.58 17.41 -4.61
C TYR A 22 -19.62 18.34 -3.87
N ASP A 23 -18.64 18.87 -4.60
CA ASP A 23 -17.89 20.04 -4.16
C ASP A 23 -18.71 21.29 -4.46
N VAL A 24 -18.91 22.14 -3.46
CA VAL A 24 -19.76 23.34 -3.58
C VAL A 24 -19.11 24.38 -4.50
N SER A 25 -17.78 24.40 -4.58
CA SER A 25 -17.05 25.39 -5.40
C SER A 25 -17.10 25.07 -6.90
N THR A 26 -16.96 23.80 -7.26
CA THR A 26 -16.87 23.35 -8.65
C THR A 26 -18.16 22.72 -9.17
N TYR A 27 -19.12 22.43 -8.28
CA TYR A 27 -20.35 21.65 -8.55
C TYR A 27 -20.11 20.29 -9.21
N LYS A 28 -18.89 19.77 -9.11
CA LYS A 28 -18.53 18.45 -9.64
C LYS A 28 -18.75 17.37 -8.60
N VAL A 29 -19.13 16.18 -9.06
CA VAL A 29 -19.26 15.00 -8.22
C VAL A 29 -17.85 14.52 -7.85
N VAL A 30 -17.51 14.60 -6.57
CA VAL A 30 -16.22 14.14 -6.05
C VAL A 30 -16.27 12.65 -5.71
N HIS A 31 -17.40 12.20 -5.18
CA HIS A 31 -17.54 10.83 -4.73
C HIS A 31 -18.98 10.32 -4.85
N THR A 32 -19.13 9.05 -5.16
CA THR A 32 -20.43 8.38 -5.26
C THR A 32 -20.41 7.14 -4.39
N MET A 33 -21.34 7.06 -3.45
CA MET A 33 -21.49 5.94 -2.54
C MET A 33 -22.76 5.16 -2.89
N ARG A 34 -22.63 3.85 -3.09
CA ARG A 34 -23.78 2.96 -3.30
C ARG A 34 -24.27 2.38 -1.97
N TYR A 35 -25.59 2.35 -1.81
CA TYR A 35 -26.33 1.70 -0.73
C TYR A 35 -27.16 0.54 -1.29
N PRO A 36 -27.56 -0.44 -0.45
CA PRO A 36 -28.37 -1.58 -0.90
C PRO A 36 -29.82 -1.19 -1.20
N ALA A 37 -30.32 -0.10 -0.61
CA ALA A 37 -31.70 0.34 -0.72
C ALA A 37 -31.78 1.87 -0.92
N PRO A 38 -32.92 2.37 -1.44
CA PRO A 38 -33.15 3.80 -1.64
C PRO A 38 -32.95 4.61 -0.36
N VAL A 39 -32.20 5.73 -0.46
CA VAL A 39 -31.86 6.56 0.70
C VAL A 39 -32.91 7.65 0.85
N LEU A 40 -33.67 7.60 1.95
CA LEU A 40 -34.74 8.56 2.26
C LEU A 40 -34.22 9.75 3.07
N CYS A 41 -33.29 9.49 4.00
CA CYS A 41 -32.71 10.53 4.84
C CYS A 41 -31.19 10.38 4.95
N LEU A 42 -30.51 11.51 5.10
CA LEU A 42 -29.06 11.62 5.23
C LEU A 42 -28.72 12.65 6.29
N ALA A 43 -27.77 12.29 7.15
CA ALA A 43 -27.17 13.18 8.12
C ALA A 43 -25.67 12.98 8.18
N VAL A 44 -24.93 14.06 8.41
CA VAL A 44 -23.47 14.06 8.54
C VAL A 44 -23.14 14.57 9.93
N SER A 45 -22.19 13.92 10.58
CA SER A 45 -21.64 14.37 11.86
C SER A 45 -20.96 15.74 11.69
N PRO A 46 -21.08 16.68 12.64
CA PRO A 46 -20.33 17.94 12.63
C PRO A 46 -18.82 17.73 12.47
N ASP A 47 -18.28 16.69 13.12
CA ASP A 47 -16.87 16.29 13.03
C ASP A 47 -16.47 15.62 11.71
N GLU A 48 -17.40 15.45 10.76
CA GLU A 48 -17.21 14.76 9.46
C GLU A 48 -16.70 13.30 9.56
N THR A 49 -16.73 12.74 10.76
CA THR A 49 -16.27 11.37 11.04
C THR A 49 -17.28 10.32 10.65
N HIS A 50 -18.58 10.63 10.70
CA HIS A 50 -19.68 9.70 10.47
C HIS A 50 -20.70 10.26 9.49
N ILE A 51 -21.24 9.38 8.66
CA ILE A 51 -22.37 9.64 7.76
C ILE A 51 -23.45 8.62 8.10
N ALA A 52 -24.65 9.11 8.43
CA ALA A 52 -25.83 8.29 8.67
C ALA A 52 -26.76 8.38 7.46
N ALA A 53 -27.16 7.24 6.92
CA ALA A 53 -28.12 7.13 5.83
C ALA A 53 -29.27 6.20 6.24
N GLY A 54 -30.49 6.73 6.25
CA GLY A 54 -31.70 5.93 6.47
C GLY A 54 -32.30 5.49 5.14
N MET A 55 -32.53 4.20 5.02
CA MET A 55 -33.00 3.56 3.79
C MET A 55 -34.49 3.21 3.88
N SER A 56 -35.13 2.97 2.72
CA SER A 56 -36.55 2.56 2.63
C SER A 56 -36.86 1.25 3.35
N ASP A 57 -35.88 0.37 3.48
CA ASP A 57 -36.05 -0.97 4.07
C ASP A 57 -36.10 -0.92 5.61
N GLY A 58 -36.17 0.28 6.19
CA GLY A 58 -36.16 0.50 7.64
C GLY A 58 -34.77 0.36 8.27
N THR A 59 -33.73 0.14 7.47
CA THR A 59 -32.35 0.01 7.95
C THR A 59 -31.62 1.35 7.95
N LEU A 60 -30.82 1.59 8.99
CA LEU A 60 -29.95 2.75 9.12
C LEU A 60 -28.49 2.31 8.95
N SER A 61 -27.79 2.88 7.97
CA SER A 61 -26.37 2.64 7.74
C SER A 61 -25.55 3.81 8.28
N VAL A 62 -24.71 3.56 9.28
CA VAL A 62 -23.71 4.51 9.77
C VAL A 62 -22.34 4.13 9.23
N ARG A 63 -21.76 4.99 8.39
CA ARG A 63 -20.42 4.83 7.84
C ARG A 63 -19.45 5.75 8.54
N ARG A 64 -18.34 5.19 9.02
CA ARG A 64 -17.22 5.97 9.56
C ARG A 64 -16.22 6.26 8.45
N ARG A 65 -15.86 7.54 8.27
CA ARG A 65 -14.75 7.95 7.41
C ARG A 65 -13.45 7.52 8.09
N GLN A 66 -12.67 6.66 7.44
CA GLN A 66 -11.29 6.45 7.83
C GLN A 66 -10.48 7.65 7.35
N ALA A 67 -10.01 8.48 8.29
CA ALA A 67 -9.07 9.54 7.96
C ALA A 67 -7.85 8.92 7.30
N LYS A 68 -7.42 9.48 6.16
CA LYS A 68 -6.19 9.03 5.51
C LYS A 68 -5.04 9.27 6.49
N ALA A 69 -4.04 8.38 6.56
CA ALA A 69 -2.96 8.46 7.54
C ALA A 69 -2.19 9.81 7.54
N SER A 70 -2.32 10.60 6.46
CA SER A 70 -1.82 11.98 6.33
C SER A 70 -2.64 13.03 7.09
N GLU A 71 -3.93 12.79 7.29
CA GLU A 71 -4.86 13.69 8.03
C GLU A 71 -4.93 13.33 9.53
N SER A 72 -4.77 12.05 9.88
CA SER A 72 -4.84 11.59 11.28
C SER A 72 -3.70 12.13 12.16
N SER A 73 -2.51 12.34 11.58
CA SER A 73 -1.37 12.92 12.31
C SER A 73 -1.64 14.35 12.79
N ALA A 74 -2.38 15.15 12.03
CA ALA A 74 -2.69 16.53 12.38
C ALA A 74 -3.69 16.61 13.56
N HIS A 75 -4.71 15.75 13.57
CA HIS A 75 -5.72 15.73 14.64
C HIS A 75 -5.16 15.12 15.94
N ASP A 76 -4.27 14.12 15.83
CA ASP A 76 -3.59 13.51 16.99
C ASP A 76 -2.56 14.46 17.61
N LEU A 77 -1.94 15.35 16.84
CA LEU A 77 -1.03 16.39 17.37
C LEU A 77 -1.78 17.39 18.25
N PHE A 78 -3.00 17.78 17.87
CA PHE A 78 -3.84 18.67 18.70
C PHE A 78 -4.40 17.97 19.94
N SER A 79 -4.82 16.71 19.84
CA SER A 79 -5.34 15.96 20.99
C SER A 79 -4.23 15.58 21.99
N ALA A 80 -3.04 15.21 21.51
CA ALA A 80 -1.88 14.93 22.34
C ALA A 80 -1.25 16.19 22.94
N ALA A 81 -1.30 17.33 22.24
CA ALA A 81 -0.87 18.61 22.81
C ALA A 81 -1.83 19.10 23.90
N ALA A 82 -3.15 18.96 23.69
CA ALA A 82 -4.16 19.30 24.69
C ALA A 82 -4.08 18.43 25.97
N LEU A 83 -3.61 17.17 25.84
CA LEU A 83 -3.34 16.29 26.98
C LEU A 83 -1.95 16.53 27.62
N ARG A 84 -1.01 17.20 26.93
CA ARG A 84 0.33 17.53 27.45
C ARG A 84 0.39 18.88 28.16
N THR A 85 -0.49 19.82 27.81
CA THR A 85 -0.62 21.04 28.58
C THR A 85 -1.31 20.69 29.89
N GLY A 86 -0.54 20.62 30.97
CA GLY A 86 -0.96 20.35 32.36
C GLY A 86 -2.00 21.32 32.95
N ALA A 87 -2.76 22.03 32.09
CA ALA A 87 -3.89 22.87 32.42
C ALA A 87 -5.06 22.10 33.06
N PHE A 88 -5.14 20.77 32.85
CA PHE A 88 -6.15 19.94 33.53
C PHE A 88 -5.78 19.65 34.99
N GLU A 89 -4.48 19.58 35.33
CA GLU A 89 -4.03 19.38 36.72
C GLU A 89 -4.16 20.66 37.56
N SER A 90 -3.95 21.85 36.97
CA SER A 90 -4.11 23.11 37.72
C SER A 90 -5.57 23.45 38.04
N LEU A 91 -6.52 22.94 37.25
CA LEU A 91 -7.96 23.16 37.44
C LEU A 91 -8.57 22.19 38.48
N LEU A 92 -7.93 21.05 38.73
CA LEU A 92 -8.31 20.08 39.78
C LEU A 92 -7.62 20.34 41.12
N GLY A 93 -6.75 21.35 41.21
CA GLY A 93 -5.95 21.66 42.40
C GLY A 93 -6.72 22.17 43.63
N ASN A 94 -8.05 22.28 43.60
CA ASN A 94 -8.82 22.87 44.70
C ASN A 94 -10.19 22.23 45.02
N LEU A 95 -10.41 20.95 44.69
CA LEU A 95 -11.53 20.20 45.30
C LEU A 95 -11.03 19.34 46.47
N PRO A 96 -11.71 19.34 47.63
CA PRO A 96 -11.38 18.42 48.72
C PRO A 96 -11.58 17.00 48.22
N SER A 97 -10.46 16.26 48.21
CA SER A 97 -10.37 14.86 47.80
C SER A 97 -11.25 14.00 48.70
N ILE A 98 -12.48 13.71 48.26
CA ILE A 98 -13.28 12.61 48.76
C ILE A 98 -13.32 11.54 47.67
N GLY A 99 -12.64 10.42 47.96
CA GLY A 99 -12.98 9.13 47.36
C GLY A 99 -12.32 8.75 46.04
N LYS A 100 -10.97 8.84 45.91
CA LYS A 100 -10.25 8.05 44.90
C LYS A 100 -9.08 7.29 45.51
N GLY A 101 -9.23 5.97 45.50
CA GLY A 101 -8.29 5.01 46.07
C GLY A 101 -6.88 5.15 45.49
N HIS A 102 -5.90 4.92 46.36
CA HIS A 102 -4.50 4.81 45.99
C HIS A 102 -4.27 3.66 45.00
N VAL A 103 -4.21 3.98 43.72
CA VAL A 103 -3.50 3.12 42.76
C VAL A 103 -2.01 3.36 43.04
N LYS A 104 -1.38 2.43 43.78
CA LYS A 104 0.08 2.38 43.91
C LYS A 104 0.67 2.10 42.52
N SER A 105 0.92 3.16 41.76
CA SER A 105 1.88 3.10 40.65
C SER A 105 3.25 2.75 41.25
N LYS A 106 3.67 1.50 41.09
CA LYS A 106 5.06 1.08 41.31
C LYS A 106 5.95 1.67 40.21
N GLN A 107 6.09 2.99 40.19
CA GLN A 107 7.19 3.63 39.49
C GLN A 107 7.84 4.60 40.47
N LYS A 108 8.98 4.17 41.03
CA LYS A 108 9.91 5.06 41.71
C LYS A 108 10.19 6.22 40.74
N SER A 109 9.85 7.44 41.14
CA SER A 109 10.25 8.66 40.47
C SER A 109 11.78 8.66 40.38
N LYS A 110 12.31 8.38 39.18
CA LYS A 110 13.76 8.44 38.97
C LYS A 110 14.18 9.91 39.04
N PRO A 111 15.30 10.22 39.71
CA PRO A 111 15.78 11.58 39.84
C PRO A 111 16.02 12.20 38.46
N VAL A 112 15.56 13.44 38.31
CA VAL A 112 15.85 14.31 37.17
C VAL A 112 17.34 14.64 37.26
N GLY A 113 18.13 14.17 36.29
CA GLY A 113 19.55 14.48 36.18
C GLY A 113 19.76 15.89 35.62
N ASP A 114 20.92 16.48 35.94
CA ASP A 114 21.31 17.84 35.56
C ASP A 114 21.23 18.10 34.05
N ALA A 115 21.04 19.38 33.70
CA ALA A 115 20.76 19.88 32.35
C ALA A 115 21.81 19.55 31.26
N ASN A 116 22.97 18.99 31.64
CA ASN A 116 24.06 18.64 30.74
C ASN A 116 24.30 17.11 30.61
N GLU A 117 23.44 16.25 31.17
CA GLU A 117 23.57 14.80 31.03
C GLU A 117 22.92 14.31 29.72
N LEU A 118 23.73 14.03 28.69
CA LEU A 118 23.28 13.35 27.46
C LEU A 118 22.91 11.89 27.76
N ARG A 119 21.68 11.68 28.22
CA ARG A 119 21.10 10.35 28.39
C ARG A 119 20.82 9.74 27.02
N VAL A 120 21.69 8.83 26.57
CA VAL A 120 21.42 8.00 25.39
C VAL A 120 20.34 6.99 25.78
N GLU A 121 19.08 7.37 25.56
CA GLU A 121 17.98 6.41 25.61
C GLU A 121 18.30 5.27 24.64
N ASN A 122 18.37 4.04 25.16
CA ASN A 122 18.52 2.84 24.34
C ASN A 122 17.31 2.72 23.40
N LYS A 123 17.37 3.40 22.24
CA LYS A 123 16.41 3.21 21.15
C LYS A 123 16.48 1.75 20.77
N ARG A 124 15.41 1.00 21.02
CA ARG A 124 15.29 -0.41 20.65
C ARG A 124 15.60 -0.53 19.16
N LYS A 125 16.75 -1.13 18.82
CA LYS A 125 17.11 -1.41 17.43
C LYS A 125 16.01 -2.31 16.85
N LYS A 126 15.42 -1.90 15.73
CA LYS A 126 14.40 -2.68 15.03
C LYS A 126 14.99 -4.05 14.69
N ARG A 127 14.31 -5.13 15.08
CA ARG A 127 14.75 -6.49 14.75
C ARG A 127 14.77 -6.64 13.22
N LEU A 128 15.94 -6.98 12.68
CA LEU A 128 16.13 -7.26 11.26
C LEU A 128 15.26 -8.45 10.87
N LYS A 129 14.69 -8.41 9.68
CA LYS A 129 13.94 -9.54 9.14
C LYS A 129 14.90 -10.69 8.85
N GLU A 130 14.37 -11.91 8.78
CA GLU A 130 15.18 -13.11 8.58
C GLU A 130 16.01 -13.04 7.29
N TYR A 131 15.40 -12.59 6.17
CA TYR A 131 16.10 -12.41 4.91
C TYR A 131 17.18 -11.31 4.96
N ASP A 132 16.96 -10.21 5.71
CA ASP A 132 17.98 -9.17 5.92
C ASP A 132 19.19 -9.71 6.69
N ARG A 133 18.95 -10.59 7.66
CA ARG A 133 20.03 -11.26 8.41
C ARG A 133 20.85 -12.16 7.50
N LEU A 134 20.19 -12.89 6.59
CA LEU A 134 20.86 -13.78 5.62
C LEU A 134 21.66 -12.99 4.57
N LEU A 135 21.14 -11.85 4.11
CA LEU A 135 21.86 -10.94 3.23
C LEU A 135 23.12 -10.36 3.89
N LYS A 136 23.08 -10.06 5.19
CA LYS A 136 24.27 -9.65 5.95
C LYS A 136 25.28 -10.78 6.12
N GLY A 137 24.81 -12.02 6.17
CA GLY A 137 25.66 -13.21 6.25
C GLY A 137 26.15 -13.73 4.91
N PHE A 138 25.96 -13.00 3.80
CA PHE A 138 26.32 -13.43 2.43
C PHE A 138 25.64 -14.75 1.99
N LYS A 139 24.55 -15.15 2.65
CA LYS A 139 23.80 -16.38 2.35
C LYS A 139 22.66 -16.08 1.39
N TYR A 140 22.99 -15.86 0.11
CA TYR A 140 22.04 -15.41 -0.91
C TYR A 140 20.97 -16.44 -1.29
N SER A 141 21.34 -17.72 -1.41
CA SER A 141 20.41 -18.82 -1.73
C SER A 141 19.32 -18.94 -0.67
N ALA A 142 19.72 -19.08 0.59
CA ALA A 142 18.81 -19.15 1.73
C ALA A 142 17.96 -17.87 1.89
N ALA A 143 18.52 -16.70 1.57
CA ALA A 143 17.76 -15.45 1.59
C ALA A 143 16.61 -15.49 0.57
N LEU A 144 16.88 -15.92 -0.66
CA LEU A 144 15.87 -16.07 -1.70
C LEU A 144 14.80 -17.11 -1.30
N ASP A 145 15.21 -18.26 -0.77
CA ASP A 145 14.28 -19.32 -0.36
C ASP A 145 13.38 -18.87 0.81
N SER A 146 13.93 -18.10 1.76
CA SER A 146 13.16 -17.60 2.90
C SER A 146 12.01 -16.68 2.48
N VAL A 147 12.12 -16.01 1.33
CA VAL A 147 11.07 -15.15 0.78
C VAL A 147 10.07 -15.95 -0.05
N LEU A 148 10.56 -16.92 -0.82
CA LEU A 148 9.71 -17.79 -1.64
C LEU A 148 8.82 -18.70 -0.78
N LEU A 149 9.36 -19.27 0.29
CA LEU A 149 8.62 -20.19 1.17
C LEU A 149 7.57 -19.50 2.05
N LYS A 150 7.84 -18.28 2.53
CA LYS A 150 6.99 -17.57 3.50
C LYS A 150 5.86 -16.74 2.87
N GLN A 151 5.66 -16.83 1.54
CA GLN A 151 4.66 -16.06 0.78
C GLN A 151 4.59 -14.57 1.18
N VAL A 152 5.76 -13.94 1.26
CA VAL A 152 5.88 -12.51 1.60
C VAL A 152 5.29 -11.67 0.44
N PRO A 153 4.72 -10.47 0.68
CA PRO A 153 4.23 -9.60 -0.39
C PRO A 153 5.23 -9.44 -1.54
N PRO A 154 4.78 -9.47 -2.81
CA PRO A 154 5.67 -9.52 -3.98
C PRO A 154 6.61 -8.31 -4.04
N THR A 155 6.17 -7.15 -3.57
CA THR A 155 7.01 -5.95 -3.45
C THR A 155 8.27 -6.21 -2.64
N THR A 156 8.17 -6.94 -1.53
CA THR A 156 9.34 -7.27 -0.70
C THR A 156 10.24 -8.32 -1.34
N THR A 157 9.66 -9.25 -2.10
CA THR A 157 10.40 -10.25 -2.87
C THR A 157 11.24 -9.62 -3.96
N PHE A 158 10.62 -8.74 -4.76
CA PHE A 158 11.34 -8.00 -5.79
C PHE A 158 12.33 -6.99 -5.19
N SER A 159 12.08 -6.45 -4.00
CA SER A 159 13.08 -5.64 -3.29
C SER A 159 14.33 -6.46 -2.94
N LEU A 160 14.16 -7.70 -2.47
CA LEU A 160 15.27 -8.60 -2.19
C LEU A 160 16.02 -9.01 -3.47
N ILE A 161 15.30 -9.33 -4.55
CA ILE A 161 15.90 -9.64 -5.85
C ILE A 161 16.68 -8.43 -6.37
N GLN A 162 16.14 -7.22 -6.25
CA GLN A 162 16.84 -6.00 -6.61
C GLN A 162 18.12 -5.82 -5.79
N GLU A 163 18.08 -6.02 -4.46
CA GLU A 163 19.30 -6.01 -3.64
C GLU A 163 20.32 -7.08 -4.06
N LEU A 164 19.86 -8.27 -4.48
CA LEU A 164 20.75 -9.32 -4.99
C LEU A 164 21.42 -8.91 -6.30
N ILE A 165 20.71 -8.22 -7.20
CA ILE A 165 21.29 -7.67 -8.43
C ILE A 165 22.33 -6.60 -8.11
N HIS A 166 22.04 -5.69 -7.20
CA HIS A 166 22.98 -4.61 -6.82
C HIS A 166 24.26 -5.12 -6.14
N ARG A 167 24.25 -6.35 -5.60
CA ARG A 167 25.40 -6.99 -4.96
C ARG A 167 26.08 -8.05 -5.83
N ASP A 168 25.66 -8.17 -7.10
CA ASP A 168 26.05 -9.27 -8.01
C ASP A 168 25.84 -10.68 -7.41
N GLY A 169 24.95 -10.78 -6.42
CA GLY A 169 24.66 -12.02 -5.69
C GLY A 169 23.56 -12.86 -6.32
N LEU A 170 22.91 -12.37 -7.39
CA LEU A 170 21.78 -13.08 -8.04
C LEU A 170 22.22 -14.41 -8.65
N ARG A 171 23.33 -14.44 -9.39
CA ARG A 171 23.86 -15.69 -9.98
C ARG A 171 24.21 -16.71 -8.88
N THR A 172 24.85 -16.25 -7.81
CA THR A 172 25.18 -17.09 -6.64
C THR A 172 23.93 -17.59 -5.90
N ALA A 173 22.85 -16.80 -5.85
CA ALA A 173 21.59 -17.22 -5.25
C ALA A 173 20.90 -18.32 -6.07
N LEU A 174 21.03 -18.27 -7.40
CA LEU A 174 20.39 -19.18 -8.35
C LEU A 174 21.25 -20.40 -8.69
N ALA A 175 22.55 -20.40 -8.36
CA ALA A 175 23.45 -21.51 -8.63
C ALA A 175 23.11 -22.77 -7.81
N GLY A 176 23.28 -23.94 -8.43
CA GLY A 176 23.21 -25.24 -7.75
C GLY A 176 21.83 -25.59 -7.18
N ARG A 177 20.75 -25.14 -7.82
CA ARG A 177 19.38 -25.50 -7.42
C ARG A 177 18.89 -26.70 -8.23
N ASP A 178 18.29 -27.64 -7.52
CA ASP A 178 17.59 -28.78 -8.13
C ASP A 178 16.24 -28.34 -8.73
N ASP A 179 15.61 -29.24 -9.48
CA ASP A 179 14.34 -28.98 -10.16
C ASP A 179 13.20 -28.57 -9.22
N VAL A 180 13.13 -29.19 -8.05
CA VAL A 180 12.16 -28.85 -6.98
C VAL A 180 12.37 -27.43 -6.46
N LEU A 181 13.61 -26.97 -6.31
CA LEU A 181 13.94 -25.64 -5.78
C LEU A 181 13.84 -24.56 -6.86
N LEU A 182 13.96 -24.94 -8.12
CA LEU A 182 13.79 -24.05 -9.27
C LEU A 182 12.30 -23.77 -9.57
N GLU A 183 11.39 -24.72 -9.30
CA GLU A 183 9.96 -24.56 -9.56
C GLU A 183 9.37 -23.27 -8.92
N PRO A 184 9.55 -22.96 -7.61
CA PRO A 184 9.00 -21.76 -7.01
C PRO A 184 9.47 -20.46 -7.67
N ILE A 185 10.72 -20.44 -8.16
CA ILE A 185 11.29 -19.29 -8.87
C ILE A 185 10.60 -19.13 -10.21
N LEU A 186 10.52 -20.19 -11.01
CA LEU A 186 9.83 -20.17 -12.31
C LEU A 186 8.35 -19.81 -12.16
N ARG A 187 7.70 -20.30 -11.11
CA ARG A 187 6.30 -19.96 -10.79
C ARG A 187 6.14 -18.49 -10.41
N LEU A 188 7.09 -17.92 -9.66
CA LEU A 188 7.12 -16.49 -9.36
C LEU A 188 7.27 -15.67 -10.65
N LEU A 189 8.21 -16.03 -11.53
CA LEU A 189 8.40 -15.37 -12.81
C LEU A 189 7.10 -15.43 -13.63
N LEU A 190 6.53 -16.62 -13.81
CA LEU A 190 5.25 -16.83 -14.52
C LEU A 190 4.08 -16.01 -13.97
N LYS A 191 4.04 -15.77 -12.66
CA LYS A 191 2.99 -14.98 -12.01
C LYS A 191 3.15 -13.49 -12.30
N HIS A 192 4.39 -13.00 -12.38
CA HIS A 192 4.70 -11.57 -12.43
C HIS A 192 5.24 -11.07 -13.79
N VAL A 193 5.37 -11.92 -14.82
CA VAL A 193 5.72 -11.47 -16.19
C VAL A 193 4.73 -10.42 -16.71
N SER A 194 3.44 -10.58 -16.40
CA SER A 194 2.37 -9.68 -16.86
C SER A 194 2.28 -8.37 -16.07
N ASP A 195 2.99 -8.26 -14.93
CA ASP A 195 2.94 -7.07 -14.09
C ASP A 195 3.96 -6.03 -14.60
N PRO A 196 3.54 -4.87 -15.14
CA PRO A 196 4.47 -3.89 -15.73
C PRO A 196 5.41 -3.26 -14.69
N ARG A 197 5.07 -3.33 -13.40
CA ARG A 197 5.89 -2.80 -12.30
C ARG A 197 7.17 -3.61 -12.07
N PHE A 198 7.11 -4.91 -12.30
CA PHE A 198 8.20 -5.85 -12.03
C PHE A 198 8.77 -6.49 -13.29
N GLY A 199 8.12 -6.28 -14.45
CA GLY A 199 8.47 -6.93 -15.72
C GLY A 199 9.95 -6.85 -16.09
N GLY A 200 10.59 -5.68 -15.93
CA GLY A 200 12.04 -5.54 -16.21
C GLY A 200 12.88 -6.48 -15.34
N MET A 201 12.69 -6.43 -14.02
CA MET A 201 13.36 -7.30 -13.06
C MET A 201 13.10 -8.80 -13.32
N VAL A 202 11.87 -9.13 -13.71
CA VAL A 202 11.47 -10.50 -14.05
C VAL A 202 12.19 -10.99 -15.31
N CYS A 203 12.32 -10.14 -16.34
CA CYS A 203 13.07 -10.45 -17.55
C CYS A 203 14.56 -10.66 -17.27
N ASP A 204 15.16 -9.82 -16.42
CA ASP A 204 16.58 -9.93 -16.04
C ASP A 204 16.83 -11.26 -15.31
N VAL A 205 15.99 -11.59 -14.32
CA VAL A 205 16.08 -12.87 -13.60
C VAL A 205 15.81 -14.05 -14.54
N ALA A 206 14.82 -13.96 -15.43
CA ALA A 206 14.54 -15.01 -16.39
C ALA A 206 15.72 -15.24 -17.35
N GLY A 207 16.38 -14.17 -17.82
CA GLY A 207 17.58 -14.26 -18.64
C GLY A 207 18.70 -15.01 -17.92
N VAL A 208 19.00 -14.63 -16.67
CA VAL A 208 20.01 -15.32 -15.86
C VAL A 208 19.66 -16.79 -15.62
N VAL A 209 18.39 -17.10 -15.32
CA VAL A 209 17.94 -18.49 -15.13
C VAL A 209 18.10 -19.30 -16.41
N ILE A 210 17.73 -18.74 -17.57
CA ILE A 210 17.86 -19.43 -18.86
C ILE A 210 19.35 -19.68 -19.16
N GLU A 211 20.21 -18.68 -19.01
CA GLU A 211 21.67 -18.84 -19.23
C GLU A 211 22.27 -19.95 -18.36
N MET A 212 21.93 -19.99 -17.07
CA MET A 212 22.51 -20.95 -16.12
C MET A 212 22.00 -22.38 -16.34
N TYR A 213 20.73 -22.54 -16.69
CA TYR A 213 20.07 -23.86 -16.77
C TYR A 213 19.85 -24.35 -18.21
N THR A 214 20.34 -23.63 -19.22
CA THR A 214 20.39 -24.11 -20.62
C THR A 214 20.97 -25.52 -20.78
N PRO A 215 22.10 -25.91 -20.14
CA PRO A 215 22.64 -27.26 -20.33
C PRO A 215 21.79 -28.36 -19.68
N VAL A 216 20.87 -28.00 -18.79
CA VAL A 216 20.01 -28.92 -18.03
C VAL A 216 18.60 -29.01 -18.64
N LEU A 217 18.30 -28.20 -19.65
CA LEU A 217 17.00 -28.20 -20.33
C LEU A 217 16.74 -29.58 -20.98
N GLY A 218 15.54 -30.14 -20.79
CA GLY A 218 15.19 -31.46 -21.30
C GLY A 218 15.41 -32.63 -20.34
N GLN A 219 16.06 -32.41 -19.19
CA GLN A 219 16.28 -33.49 -18.21
C GLN A 219 15.06 -33.74 -17.30
N SER A 220 14.28 -32.70 -16.98
CA SER A 220 13.10 -32.79 -16.12
C SER A 220 11.86 -32.24 -16.82
N PRO A 221 10.81 -33.07 -17.00
CA PRO A 221 9.60 -32.65 -17.71
C PRO A 221 8.86 -31.52 -16.96
N LEU A 222 9.02 -31.44 -15.64
CA LEU A 222 8.39 -30.40 -14.82
C LEU A 222 8.89 -29.01 -15.21
N ILE A 223 10.21 -28.82 -15.23
CA ILE A 223 10.86 -27.55 -15.60
C ILE A 223 10.52 -27.19 -17.06
N ASP A 224 10.58 -28.16 -17.96
CA ASP A 224 10.32 -27.93 -19.39
C ASP A 224 8.90 -27.39 -19.62
N THR A 225 7.90 -27.92 -18.92
CA THR A 225 6.53 -27.40 -19.00
C THR A 225 6.43 -25.95 -18.51
N LEU A 226 7.20 -25.58 -17.48
CA LEU A 226 7.23 -24.21 -16.94
C LEU A 226 7.92 -23.25 -17.90
N PHE A 227 9.04 -23.63 -18.51
CA PHE A 227 9.69 -22.81 -19.55
C PHE A 227 8.82 -22.66 -20.79
N LEU A 228 8.12 -23.71 -21.23
CA LEU A 228 7.17 -23.61 -22.33
C LEU A 228 6.02 -22.65 -22.01
N ARG A 229 5.50 -22.67 -20.78
CA ARG A 229 4.49 -21.71 -20.31
C ARG A 229 5.05 -20.29 -20.27
N LEU A 230 6.30 -20.13 -19.82
CA LEU A 230 6.96 -18.83 -19.74
C LEU A 230 7.11 -18.24 -21.14
N ARG A 231 7.60 -19.03 -22.10
CA ARG A 231 7.69 -18.63 -23.51
C ARG A 231 6.33 -18.22 -24.09
N LYS A 232 5.28 -19.02 -23.85
CA LYS A 232 3.92 -18.71 -24.34
C LYS A 232 3.41 -17.40 -23.74
N LYS A 233 3.63 -17.17 -22.43
CA LYS A 233 3.24 -15.92 -21.77
C LYS A 233 4.01 -14.71 -22.30
N VAL A 234 5.34 -14.80 -22.40
CA VAL A 234 6.16 -13.71 -22.94
C VAL A 234 5.75 -13.38 -24.38
N ALA A 235 5.47 -14.39 -25.22
CA ALA A 235 4.97 -14.16 -26.57
C ALA A 235 3.60 -13.46 -26.60
N ALA A 236 2.71 -13.79 -25.67
CA ALA A 236 1.41 -13.12 -25.54
C ALA A 236 1.58 -11.66 -25.09
N GLU A 237 2.45 -11.39 -24.12
CA GLU A 237 2.76 -10.03 -23.65
C GLU A 237 3.39 -9.17 -24.76
N LEU A 238 4.30 -9.72 -25.56
CA LEU A 238 4.89 -9.00 -26.69
C LEU A 238 3.82 -8.62 -27.74
N ARG A 239 2.87 -9.51 -28.03
CA ARG A 239 1.74 -9.20 -28.92
C ARG A 239 0.84 -8.11 -28.34
N PHE A 240 0.51 -8.22 -27.05
CA PHE A 240 -0.29 -7.22 -26.35
C PHE A 240 0.40 -5.84 -26.37
N GLN A 241 1.71 -5.79 -26.11
CA GLN A 241 2.48 -4.55 -26.18
C GLN A 241 2.49 -3.95 -27.60
N GLN A 242 2.63 -4.78 -28.65
CA GLN A 242 2.56 -4.30 -30.03
C GLN A 242 1.19 -3.69 -30.37
N GLU A 243 0.10 -4.31 -29.93
CA GLU A 243 -1.25 -3.76 -30.10
C GLU A 243 -1.45 -2.46 -29.33
N LEU A 244 -0.94 -2.38 -28.09
CA LEU A 244 -0.99 -1.17 -27.27
C LEU A 244 -0.22 -0.02 -27.92
N ILE A 245 0.96 -0.30 -28.49
CA ILE A 245 1.74 0.70 -29.24
C ILE A 245 0.97 1.21 -30.46
N LYS A 246 0.31 0.32 -31.22
CA LYS A 246 -0.54 0.71 -32.36
C LYS A 246 -1.71 1.60 -31.93
N ALA A 247 -2.41 1.23 -30.86
CA ALA A 247 -3.52 2.01 -30.32
C ALA A 247 -3.06 3.38 -29.82
N ARG A 248 -1.92 3.44 -29.11
CA ARG A 248 -1.31 4.69 -28.66
C ARG A 248 -0.91 5.59 -29.84
N ALA A 249 -0.33 5.02 -30.90
CA ALA A 249 0.04 5.77 -32.09
C ALA A 249 -1.18 6.35 -32.82
N ALA A 250 -2.26 5.57 -32.97
CA ALA A 250 -3.51 6.05 -33.54
C ALA A 250 -4.14 7.18 -32.71
N LEU A 251 -4.17 7.04 -31.38
CA LEU A 251 -4.65 8.07 -30.48
C LEU A 251 -3.81 9.36 -30.60
N ASN A 252 -2.48 9.24 -30.63
CA ASN A 252 -1.59 10.38 -30.82
C ASN A 252 -1.85 11.10 -32.15
N MET A 253 -2.14 10.35 -33.22
CA MET A 253 -2.47 10.93 -34.53
C MET A 253 -3.78 11.74 -34.46
N ILE A 254 -4.80 11.24 -33.76
CA ILE A 254 -6.09 11.92 -33.57
C ILE A 254 -5.92 13.17 -32.68
N LEU A 255 -5.14 13.09 -31.61
CA LEU A 255 -4.87 14.26 -30.76
C LEU A 255 -4.07 15.32 -31.50
N ALA A 256 -3.10 14.93 -32.33
CA ALA A 256 -2.33 15.86 -33.15
C ALA A 256 -3.22 16.58 -34.18
N SER A 257 -4.15 15.88 -34.83
CA SER A 257 -5.10 16.51 -35.76
C SER A 257 -6.12 17.41 -35.04
N ALA A 258 -6.59 17.03 -33.85
CA ALA A 258 -7.45 17.86 -33.02
C ALA A 258 -6.75 19.12 -32.51
N ALA A 259 -5.46 19.04 -32.17
CA ALA A 259 -4.67 20.20 -31.76
C ALA A 259 -4.48 21.19 -32.92
N LEU A 260 -4.17 20.71 -34.12
CA LEU A 260 -4.02 21.54 -35.32
C LEU A 260 -5.31 22.31 -35.69
N THR A 261 -6.48 21.73 -35.44
CA THR A 261 -7.77 22.38 -35.70
C THR A 261 -8.15 23.42 -34.64
N SER A 262 -7.52 23.40 -33.46
CA SER A 262 -7.78 24.35 -32.38
C SER A 262 -6.91 25.62 -32.41
N VAL A 263 -5.91 25.71 -33.30
CA VAL A 263 -5.10 26.91 -33.49
C VAL A 263 -5.89 27.88 -34.37
N PRO A 264 -6.28 29.08 -33.88
CA PRO A 264 -6.93 30.08 -34.73
C PRO A 264 -5.94 30.55 -35.79
N LEU A 265 -6.38 30.60 -37.04
CA LEU A 265 -5.64 31.26 -38.12
C LEU A 265 -5.44 32.75 -37.77
N PRO A 266 -4.28 33.36 -38.08
CA PRO A 266 -3.99 34.77 -37.79
C PRO A 266 -4.90 35.74 -38.55
#